data_AF-A0A3N1URI7-F1
#
_entry.id   AF-A0A3N1URI7-F1
#
_cell.length_a   1.000
_cell.length_b   1.000
_cell.length_c   1.000
_cell.angle_alpha   90.00
_cell.angle_beta   90.00
_cell.angle_gamma   90.00
#
_symmetry.space_group_name_H-M   'P 1'
#
loop_
_entity.id
_entity.type
_entity.pdbx_description
1 polymer ?
#
loop_
_entity_poly.entity_id
_entity_poly.type
_entity_poly.pdbx_seq_one_letter_code
_entity_poly.pdbx_strand_id
1 'polypeptide(L)'
;MVADIMAATNALHGGRLAPFTEDSWHVRIGRIANWAGVLRLAARAGGWELQPVVGRSPQHPAGMAELLSGIYAIGEQGEKWMTQLLRERQVPPEKEIAQAEGFLTGPGSMEDLELFFYDS
;
A
#
# COMPACT_ATOMS: atom_id res chain seq x y z
N MET A 1 -5.24 14.78 -8.48
CA MET A 1 -5.49 13.32 -8.49
C MET A 1 -4.54 12.57 -7.57
N VAL A 2 -3.23 12.56 -7.82
CA VAL A 2 -2.24 12.05 -6.84
C VAL A 2 -2.25 12.89 -5.55
N ALA A 3 -2.28 14.21 -5.68
CA ALA A 3 -2.40 15.12 -4.53
C ALA A 3 -3.66 14.89 -3.69
N ASP A 4 -4.75 14.43 -4.31
CA ASP A 4 -6.02 14.15 -3.61
C ASP A 4 -5.95 12.81 -2.86
N ILE A 5 -5.27 11.80 -3.44
CA ILE A 5 -4.94 10.55 -2.76
C ILE A 5 -4.00 10.84 -1.58
N MET A 6 -2.96 11.65 -1.78
CA MET A 6 -2.04 12.10 -0.72
C MET A 6 -2.75 12.89 0.39
N ALA A 7 -3.66 13.79 0.04
CA ALA A 7 -4.42 14.55 1.02
C ALA A 7 -5.36 13.65 1.82
N ALA A 8 -6.04 12.71 1.15
CA ALA A 8 -6.90 11.72 1.80
C ALA A 8 -6.09 10.81 2.73
N THR A 9 -4.86 10.47 2.38
CA THR A 9 -4.00 9.62 3.21
C THR A 9 -3.36 10.38 4.34
N ASN A 10 -2.78 11.56 4.14
CA ASN A 10 -2.19 12.36 5.22
C ASN A 10 -3.20 12.68 6.34
N ALA A 11 -4.47 12.93 5.99
CA ALA A 11 -5.53 13.12 6.97
C ALA A 11 -5.76 11.87 7.85
N LEU A 12 -5.58 10.67 7.30
CA LEU A 12 -5.68 9.40 8.03
C LEU A 12 -4.46 9.12 8.95
N HIS A 13 -3.36 9.87 8.79
CA HIS A 13 -2.11 9.68 9.55
C HIS A 13 -1.80 10.83 10.54
N GLY A 14 -2.74 11.76 10.75
CA GLY A 14 -2.59 12.85 11.70
C GLY A 14 -1.47 13.85 11.35
N GLY A 15 -1.06 13.91 10.08
CA GLY A 15 0.00 14.81 9.61
C GLY A 15 1.44 14.35 9.91
N ARG A 16 1.62 13.14 10.46
CA ARG A 16 2.95 12.53 10.64
C ARG A 16 3.46 11.94 9.33
N LEU A 17 4.79 11.98 9.12
CA LEU A 17 5.45 11.30 8.01
C LEU A 17 5.81 9.87 8.42
N ALA A 18 5.69 8.93 7.48
CA ALA A 18 6.20 7.57 7.64
C ALA A 18 7.75 7.55 7.75
N PRO A 19 8.34 6.50 8.33
CA PRO A 19 7.68 5.34 8.94
C PRO A 19 7.09 5.64 10.33
N PHE A 20 5.97 5.02 10.67
CA PHE A 20 5.23 5.26 11.92
C PHE A 20 5.71 4.37 13.06
N THR A 21 7.02 4.31 13.28
CA THR A 21 7.67 3.34 14.19
C THR A 21 7.23 3.42 15.65
N GLU A 22 6.69 4.57 16.07
CA GLU A 22 6.13 4.78 17.42
C GLU A 22 4.74 4.15 17.60
N ASP A 23 4.05 3.81 16.52
CA ASP A 23 2.73 3.21 16.57
C ASP A 23 2.83 1.69 16.75
N SER A 24 1.86 1.12 17.47
CA SER A 24 1.81 -0.34 17.63
C SER A 24 1.71 -1.07 16.29
N TRP A 25 2.30 -2.26 16.20
CA TRP A 25 2.23 -3.11 15.01
C TRP A 25 0.84 -3.30 14.43
N HIS A 26 -0.16 -3.48 15.30
CA HIS A 26 -1.54 -3.64 14.89
C HIS A 26 -2.08 -2.40 14.15
N VAL A 27 -1.70 -1.20 14.61
CA VAL A 27 -2.12 0.06 13.98
C VAL A 27 -1.42 0.26 12.63
N ARG A 28 -0.09 0.05 12.58
CA ARG A 28 0.69 0.19 11.35
C ARG A 28 0.20 -0.75 10.25
N ILE A 29 0.10 -2.04 10.56
CA ILE A 29 -0.37 -3.07 9.63
C ILE A 29 -1.85 -2.84 9.26
N GLY A 30 -2.68 -2.41 10.22
CA GLY A 30 -4.09 -2.12 9.98
C GLY A 30 -4.29 -1.01 8.93
N ARG A 31 -3.50 0.06 8.97
CA ARG A 31 -3.54 1.13 7.96
C ARG A 31 -3.15 0.63 6.57
N ILE A 32 -2.12 -0.20 6.48
CA ILE A 32 -1.69 -0.81 5.21
C ILE A 32 -2.81 -1.73 4.68
N ALA A 33 -3.32 -2.64 5.50
CA ALA A 33 -4.34 -3.61 5.12
C ALA A 33 -5.65 -2.96 4.64
N ASN A 34 -5.99 -1.80 5.19
CA ASN A 34 -7.23 -1.08 4.85
C ASN A 34 -7.34 -0.75 3.35
N TRP A 35 -6.20 -0.57 2.67
CA TRP A 35 -6.18 -0.26 1.24
C TRP A 35 -6.76 -1.35 0.34
N ALA A 36 -6.57 -2.63 0.69
CA ALA A 36 -7.17 -3.73 -0.07
C ALA A 36 -8.70 -3.63 -0.05
N GLY A 37 -9.29 -3.31 1.12
CA GLY A 37 -10.72 -3.09 1.27
C GLY A 37 -11.22 -1.90 0.45
N VAL A 38 -10.55 -0.74 0.53
CA VAL A 38 -10.90 0.47 -0.22
C VAL A 38 -10.89 0.21 -1.73
N LEU A 39 -9.85 -0.48 -2.23
CA LEU A 39 -9.71 -0.74 -3.66
C LEU A 39 -10.70 -1.79 -4.17
N ARG A 40 -11.02 -2.83 -3.38
CA ARG A 40 -12.12 -3.76 -3.72
C ARG A 40 -13.47 -3.06 -3.84
N LEU A 41 -13.74 -2.12 -2.92
CA LEU A 41 -14.96 -1.31 -2.97
C LEU A 41 -14.98 -0.39 -4.19
N ALA A 42 -13.87 0.30 -4.48
CA ALA A 42 -13.75 1.17 -5.65
C ALA A 42 -13.90 0.39 -6.96
N ALA A 43 -13.30 -0.80 -7.06
CA ALA A 43 -13.41 -1.70 -8.21
C ALA A 43 -14.86 -2.14 -8.43
N ARG A 44 -15.52 -2.60 -7.36
CA ARG A 44 -16.94 -2.98 -7.41
C ARG A 44 -17.85 -1.83 -7.81
N ALA A 45 -17.61 -0.63 -7.28
CA ALA A 45 -18.40 0.56 -7.61
C ALA A 45 -18.16 1.06 -9.04
N GLY A 46 -16.94 0.91 -9.55
CA GLY A 46 -16.55 1.30 -10.91
C GLY A 46 -16.80 0.23 -11.97
N GLY A 47 -17.19 -0.99 -11.60
CA GLY A 47 -17.46 -2.09 -12.53
C GLY A 47 -16.22 -2.65 -13.23
N TRP A 48 -15.04 -2.56 -12.60
CA TRP A 48 -13.79 -3.10 -13.12
C TRP A 48 -13.22 -4.18 -12.19
N GLU A 49 -12.43 -5.10 -12.73
CA GLU A 49 -11.83 -6.21 -11.98
C GLU A 49 -10.40 -5.89 -11.53
N LEU A 50 -10.08 -6.22 -10.27
CA LEU A 50 -8.71 -6.15 -9.75
C LEU A 50 -7.88 -7.28 -10.34
N GLN A 51 -6.73 -6.93 -10.92
CA GLN A 51 -5.79 -7.91 -11.47
C GLN A 51 -4.71 -8.26 -10.45
N PRO A 52 -4.30 -9.54 -10.34
CA PRO A 52 -3.15 -9.92 -9.54
C PRO A 52 -1.89 -9.25 -10.07
N VAL A 53 -1.13 -8.60 -9.18
CA VAL A 53 0.12 -7.90 -9.49
C VAL A 53 1.36 -8.63 -8.99
N VAL A 54 1.21 -9.61 -8.10
CA VAL A 54 2.34 -10.42 -7.61
C VAL A 54 3.00 -11.15 -8.78
N GLY A 55 4.29 -10.91 -8.99
CA GLY A 55 5.08 -11.53 -10.06
C GLY A 55 4.84 -10.94 -11.46
N ARG A 56 4.17 -9.80 -11.58
CA ARG A 56 4.02 -9.07 -12.84
C ARG A 56 4.79 -7.75 -12.78
N SER A 57 5.64 -7.51 -13.78
CA SER A 57 6.19 -6.18 -14.02
C SER A 57 5.13 -5.32 -14.72
N PRO A 58 4.87 -4.09 -14.27
CA PRO A 58 4.03 -3.16 -14.99
C PRO A 58 4.61 -2.91 -16.38
N GLN A 59 3.74 -2.75 -17.38
CA GLN A 59 4.17 -2.30 -18.69
C GLN A 59 4.50 -0.82 -18.62
N HIS A 60 5.67 -0.41 -19.13
CA HIS A 60 6.01 1.00 -19.22
C HIS A 60 5.33 1.64 -20.45
N PRO A 61 4.77 2.85 -20.32
CA PRO A 61 4.68 3.65 -19.09
C PRO A 61 3.60 3.14 -18.13
N ALA A 62 3.92 3.09 -16.83
CA ALA A 62 2.93 2.79 -15.80
C ALA A 62 1.88 3.92 -15.76
N GLY A 63 0.61 3.54 -15.70
CA GLY A 63 -0.53 4.45 -15.58
C GLY A 63 -1.24 4.28 -14.24
N MET A 64 -2.45 4.84 -14.17
CA MET A 64 -3.29 4.77 -12.97
C MET A 64 -3.67 3.34 -12.60
N ALA A 65 -3.84 2.46 -13.59
CA ALA A 65 -4.18 1.06 -13.35
C ALA A 65 -3.04 0.33 -12.63
N GLU A 66 -1.80 0.55 -13.05
CA GLU A 66 -0.59 0.00 -12.44
C GLU A 66 -0.40 0.54 -11.02
N LEU A 67 -0.60 1.85 -10.80
CA LEU A 67 -0.54 2.45 -9.46
C LEU A 67 -1.58 1.87 -8.51
N LEU A 68 -2.85 1.81 -8.93
CA LEU A 68 -3.92 1.22 -8.12
C LEU A 68 -3.68 -0.26 -7.84
N SER A 69 -3.11 -0.98 -8.81
CA SER A 69 -2.73 -2.37 -8.61
C SER A 69 -1.60 -2.50 -7.60
N GLY A 70 -0.56 -1.65 -7.66
CA GLY A 70 0.52 -1.60 -6.66
C GLY A 70 0.01 -1.34 -5.24
N ILE A 71 -0.86 -0.33 -5.06
CA ILE A 71 -1.52 -0.05 -3.78
C ILE A 71 -2.33 -1.26 -3.31
N TYR A 72 -3.04 -1.95 -4.23
CA TYR A 72 -3.81 -3.15 -3.90
C TYR A 72 -2.93 -4.29 -3.39
N ALA A 73 -1.81 -4.59 -4.07
CA ALA A 73 -0.86 -5.62 -3.65
C ALA A 73 -0.30 -5.36 -2.25
N ILE A 74 0.08 -4.11 -1.97
CA ILE A 74 0.58 -3.72 -0.64
C ILE A 74 -0.52 -3.90 0.43
N GLY A 75 -1.77 -3.54 0.10
CA GLY A 75 -2.91 -3.79 0.97
C GLY A 75 -3.13 -5.28 1.25
N GLU A 76 -3.07 -6.14 0.24
CA GLU A 76 -3.19 -7.59 0.40
C GLU A 76 -2.05 -8.17 1.25
N GLN A 77 -0.84 -7.65 1.08
CA GLN A 77 0.29 -8.01 1.93
C GLN A 77 0.06 -7.58 3.38
N GLY A 78 -0.54 -6.42 3.60
CA GLY A 78 -1.01 -5.97 4.92
C GLY A 78 -2.00 -6.95 5.57
N GLU A 79 -2.96 -7.49 4.83
CA GLU A 79 -3.91 -8.50 5.34
C GLU A 79 -3.20 -9.80 5.77
N LYS A 80 -2.18 -10.23 5.03
CA LYS A 80 -1.36 -11.40 5.38
C LYS A 80 -0.55 -11.14 6.65
N TRP A 81 0.13 -10.00 6.74
CA TRP A 81 0.86 -9.61 7.94
C TRP A 81 -0.05 -9.49 9.17
N MET A 82 -1.28 -8.99 9.00
CA MET A 82 -2.26 -8.94 10.09
C MET A 82 -2.64 -10.35 10.55
N THR A 83 -2.84 -11.27 9.62
CA THR A 83 -3.15 -12.67 9.93
C THR A 83 -1.99 -13.32 10.69
N GLN A 84 -0.75 -13.13 10.24
CA GLN A 84 0.46 -13.62 10.91
C GLN A 84 0.62 -13.02 12.31
N LEU A 85 0.41 -11.71 12.47
CA LEU A 85 0.50 -11.04 13.76
C LEU A 85 -0.53 -11.60 14.76
N LEU A 86 -1.79 -11.75 14.31
CA LEU A 86 -2.89 -12.15 15.20
C LEU A 86 -2.88 -13.65 15.52
N ARG A 87 -2.57 -14.50 14.53
CA ARG A 87 -2.63 -15.96 14.67
C ARG A 87 -1.31 -16.58 15.08
N GLU A 88 -0.22 -16.10 14.49
CA GLU A 88 1.12 -16.71 14.62
C GLU A 88 2.02 -15.91 15.56
N ARG A 89 1.56 -14.73 16.03
CA ARG A 89 2.35 -13.79 16.85
C ARG A 89 3.67 -13.39 16.18
N GLN A 90 3.72 -13.49 14.85
CA GLN A 90 4.88 -13.14 14.07
C GLN A 90 4.77 -11.68 13.61
N VAL A 91 5.80 -10.89 13.93
CA VAL A 91 5.94 -9.53 13.42
C VAL A 91 6.62 -9.56 12.05
N PRO A 92 6.11 -8.81 11.07
CA PRO A 92 6.77 -8.67 9.77
C PRO A 92 8.10 -7.90 9.91
N PRO A 93 9.01 -8.04 8.93
CA PRO A 93 10.25 -7.29 8.92
C PRO A 93 9.99 -5.76 8.87
N GLU A 94 10.63 -5.01 9.78
CA GLU A 94 10.47 -3.56 9.88
C GLU A 94 10.75 -2.85 8.56
N LYS A 95 11.76 -3.31 7.81
CA LYS A 95 12.11 -2.75 6.50
C LYS A 95 10.94 -2.82 5.51
N GLU A 96 10.22 -3.93 5.46
CA GLU A 96 9.10 -4.14 4.53
C GLU A 96 7.92 -3.23 4.91
N ILE A 97 7.67 -3.05 6.21
CA ILE A 97 6.60 -2.18 6.70
C ILE A 97 6.94 -0.72 6.44
N ALA A 98 8.18 -0.30 6.72
CA ALA A 98 8.63 1.06 6.43
C ALA A 98 8.56 1.40 4.94
N GLN A 99 8.89 0.44 4.06
CA GLN A 99 8.73 0.59 2.61
C GLN A 99 7.26 0.73 2.20
N ALA A 100 6.37 -0.12 2.74
CA ALA A 100 4.93 -0.03 2.48
C ALA A 100 4.34 1.31 2.97
N GLU A 101 4.69 1.75 4.18
CA GLU A 101 4.27 3.05 4.71
C GLU A 101 4.81 4.19 3.83
N GLY A 102 6.10 4.15 3.47
CA GLY A 102 6.73 5.13 2.60
C GLY A 102 6.06 5.22 1.22
N PHE A 103 5.65 4.11 0.63
CA PHE A 103 4.92 4.11 -0.64
C PHE A 103 3.52 4.72 -0.51
N LEU A 104 2.80 4.41 0.58
CA LEU A 104 1.42 4.87 0.78
C LEU A 104 1.32 6.32 1.26
N THR A 105 2.40 6.88 1.82
CA THR A 105 2.42 8.25 2.38
C THR A 105 3.51 9.15 1.79
N GLY A 106 4.33 8.63 0.89
CA GLY A 106 5.39 9.37 0.21
C GLY A 106 4.84 10.43 -0.75
N PRO A 107 5.72 11.26 -1.35
CA PRO A 107 5.34 12.36 -2.24
C PRO A 107 4.60 11.90 -3.51
N GLY A 108 4.49 10.59 -3.74
CA GLY A 108 3.58 9.98 -4.69
C GLY A 108 3.91 10.43 -6.11
N SER A 109 5.11 10.13 -6.61
CA SER A 109 5.32 10.23 -8.05
C SER A 109 5.26 8.85 -8.69
N MET A 110 4.94 8.80 -9.99
CA MET A 110 5.03 7.53 -10.73
C MET A 110 6.46 6.98 -10.78
N GLU A 111 7.47 7.80 -10.44
CA GLU A 111 8.86 7.35 -10.29
C GLU A 111 9.07 6.51 -9.01
N ASP A 112 8.24 6.67 -7.97
CA ASP A 112 8.30 5.84 -6.76
C ASP A 112 7.83 4.38 -7.02
N LEU A 113 7.04 4.15 -8.09
CA LEU A 113 6.70 2.81 -8.56
C LEU A 113 7.94 2.09 -9.11
N GLU A 114 8.89 2.82 -9.70
CA GLU A 114 10.09 2.22 -10.28
C GLU A 114 10.95 1.56 -9.19
N LEU A 115 11.01 2.14 -7.98
CA LEU A 115 11.71 1.58 -6.83
C LEU A 115 11.13 0.26 -6.31
N PHE A 116 9.87 -0.07 -6.63
CA PHE A 116 9.18 -1.28 -6.16
C PHE A 116 9.15 -2.39 -7.24
N PHE A 117 9.20 -2.01 -8.51
CA PHE A 117 9.14 -2.95 -9.65
C PHE A 117 10.49 -3.16 -10.34
N TYR A 118 11.43 -2.24 -10.16
CA TYR A 118 12.79 -2.26 -10.72
C TYR A 118 13.81 -2.10 -9.59
N ASP A 119 13.86 -3.07 -8.67
CA ASP A 119 15.08 -3.27 -7.88
C ASP A 119 16.26 -3.41 -8.87
N SER A 120 17.26 -2.55 -8.70
CA SER A 120 18.63 -2.76 -9.23
C SER A 120 19.54 -3.11 -8.07
#